data_AF-A0A1B6I4P9-F1
#
_entry.id   AF-A0A1B6I4P9-F1
#
_cell.length_a   1.000
_cell.length_b   1.000
_cell.length_c   1.000
_cell.angle_alpha   90.00
_cell.angle_beta   90.00
_cell.angle_gamma   90.00
#
_symmetry.space_group_name_H-M   'P 1'
#
loop_
_entity.id
_entity.type
_entity.pdbx_description
1 polymer ?
#
loop_
_entity_poly.entity_id
_entity_poly.type
_entity_poly.pdbx_seq_one_letter_code
_entity_poly.pdbx_strand_id
1 'polypeptide(L)'
;LWGSCAKNKMERVFRLQKKAVRIIKKLNYRESCRESFRELGLLTLPCLYILEVITYCKSKCDLVRGGDVHQYGTRGRDNFRTSQYRLTLSQHLPQQVGVRLINKLPESIKNSINQNQLKTRLKCLLVSKAFYSVDEFMMSRWEV
;
A
#
# COMPACT_ATOMS: atom_id res chain seq x y z
N LEU A 1 9.49 10.83 1.18
CA LEU A 1 8.93 9.45 1.22
C LEU A 1 10.03 8.45 0.87
N TRP A 2 10.24 7.38 1.65
CA TRP A 2 11.35 6.43 1.51
C TRP A 2 11.24 5.46 0.31
N GLY A 3 10.30 5.67 -0.61
CA GLY A 3 9.95 4.72 -1.67
C GLY A 3 11.04 4.44 -2.70
N SER A 4 12.04 5.32 -2.82
CA SER A 4 13.20 5.13 -3.71
C SER A 4 14.43 4.59 -2.98
N CYS A 5 14.30 4.20 -1.70
CA CYS A 5 15.40 3.66 -0.93
C CYS A 5 15.74 2.24 -1.39
N ALA A 6 17.03 1.92 -1.44
CA ALA A 6 17.50 0.59 -1.83
C ALA A 6 16.86 -0.51 -0.96
N LYS A 7 16.49 -1.63 -1.59
CA LYS A 7 15.77 -2.75 -0.96
C LYS A 7 16.45 -3.27 0.31
N ASN A 8 17.79 -3.33 0.30
CA ASN A 8 18.60 -3.75 1.44
C ASN A 8 18.41 -2.87 2.70
N LYS A 9 18.28 -1.54 2.53
CA LYS A 9 18.06 -0.61 3.63
C LYS A 9 16.67 -0.79 4.24
N MET A 10 15.65 -0.93 3.39
CA MET A 10 14.27 -1.20 3.83
C MET A 10 14.19 -2.55 4.56
N GLU A 11 14.87 -3.57 4.05
CA GLU A 11 14.91 -4.88 4.69
C GLU A 11 15.60 -4.83 6.06
N ARG A 12 16.70 -4.08 6.20
CA ARG A 12 17.38 -3.90 7.48
C ARG A 12 16.45 -3.28 8.53
N VAL A 13 15.73 -2.22 8.17
CA VAL A 13 14.75 -1.59 9.08
C VAL A 13 13.62 -2.55 9.43
N PHE A 14 13.10 -3.29 8.44
CA PHE A 14 12.02 -4.25 8.69
C PHE A 14 12.47 -5.43 9.58
N ARG A 15 13.71 -5.89 9.43
CA ARG A 15 14.31 -6.89 10.33
C ARG A 15 14.38 -6.38 11.78
N LEU A 16 14.73 -5.11 11.99
CA LEU A 16 14.73 -4.49 13.32
C LEU A 16 13.31 -4.39 13.90
N GLN A 17 12.33 -3.98 13.09
CA GLN A 17 10.93 -3.94 13.51
C GLN A 17 10.44 -5.33 13.96
N LYS A 18 10.74 -6.38 13.17
CA LYS A 18 10.39 -7.76 13.54
C LYS A 18 11.07 -8.22 14.82
N LYS A 19 12.34 -7.86 15.04
CA LYS A 19 13.04 -8.15 16.30
C LYS A 19 12.33 -7.54 17.50
N ALA A 20 11.92 -6.27 17.41
CA ALA A 20 11.17 -5.60 18.47
C ALA A 20 9.84 -6.31 18.77
N VAL A 21 9.05 -6.63 17.74
CA VAL A 21 7.79 -7.39 17.90
C VAL A 21 8.04 -8.77 18.52
N ARG A 22 9.12 -9.44 18.12
CA ARG A 22 9.52 -10.74 18.66
C ARG A 22 9.78 -10.69 20.17
N ILE A 23 10.45 -9.64 20.64
CA ILE A 23 10.73 -9.42 22.06
C ILE A 23 9.43 -9.16 22.82
N ILE A 24 8.56 -8.29 22.29
CA ILE A 24 7.27 -7.93 22.92
C ILE A 24 6.38 -9.17 23.12
N LYS A 25 6.31 -10.04 22.11
CA LYS A 25 5.46 -11.25 22.13
C LYS A 25 6.18 -12.52 22.60
N LYS A 26 7.44 -12.42 23.02
CA LYS A 26 8.28 -13.55 23.46
C LYS A 26 8.29 -14.74 22.48
N LEU A 27 8.34 -14.47 21.18
CA LEU A 27 8.27 -15.50 20.14
C LEU A 27 9.60 -16.25 19.99
N ASN A 28 9.52 -17.54 19.66
CA ASN A 28 10.69 -18.38 19.37
C ASN A 28 11.44 -17.89 18.13
N TYR A 29 12.73 -18.20 17.94
CA TYR A 29 13.55 -17.66 16.82
C TYR A 29 13.03 -17.93 15.40
N ARG A 30 12.32 -19.05 15.16
CA ARG A 30 11.80 -19.42 13.84
C ARG A 30 10.33 -19.06 13.60
N GLU A 31 9.63 -18.65 14.65
CA GLU A 31 8.20 -18.33 14.62
C GLU A 31 7.89 -17.11 13.72
N SER A 32 6.71 -17.09 13.10
CA SER A 32 6.32 -15.95 12.26
C SER A 32 5.83 -14.80 13.13
N CYS A 33 6.39 -13.59 12.96
CA CYS A 33 5.86 -12.39 13.60
C CYS A 33 4.50 -11.92 13.02
N ARG A 34 3.95 -12.58 11.99
CA ARG A 34 2.83 -12.05 11.19
C ARG A 34 1.54 -11.98 12.02
N GLU A 35 1.21 -13.05 12.73
CA GLU A 35 0.05 -13.05 13.64
C GLU A 35 0.24 -12.04 14.77
N SER A 36 1.46 -11.92 15.30
CA SER A 36 1.77 -10.91 16.31
C SER A 36 1.57 -9.47 15.83
N PHE A 37 1.84 -9.15 14.57
CA PHE A 37 1.50 -7.83 14.01
C PHE A 37 -0.02 -7.58 14.02
N ARG A 38 -0.83 -8.60 13.68
CA ARG A 38 -2.29 -8.52 13.68
C ARG A 38 -2.83 -8.33 15.10
N GLU A 39 -2.39 -9.18 16.03
CA GLU A 39 -2.79 -9.13 17.44
C GLU A 39 -2.44 -7.81 18.11
N LEU A 40 -1.28 -7.23 17.80
CA LEU A 40 -0.87 -5.94 18.33
C LEU A 40 -1.50 -4.74 17.60
N GLY A 41 -2.24 -4.96 16.51
CA GLY A 41 -2.78 -3.89 15.68
C GLY A 41 -1.70 -3.05 14.97
N LEU A 42 -0.50 -3.61 14.77
CA LEU A 42 0.66 -2.91 14.23
C LEU A 42 0.78 -3.09 12.72
N LEU A 43 1.16 -2.02 12.04
CA LEU A 43 1.53 -2.08 10.62
C LEU A 43 2.96 -2.58 10.48
N THR A 44 3.17 -3.53 9.57
CA THR A 44 4.50 -3.86 9.07
C THR A 44 5.08 -2.66 8.30
N LEU A 45 6.41 -2.58 8.18
CA LEU A 45 7.06 -1.50 7.43
C LEU A 45 6.54 -1.34 5.99
N PRO A 46 6.30 -2.41 5.20
CA PRO A 46 5.69 -2.31 3.89
C PRO A 46 4.25 -1.78 3.93
N CYS A 47 3.43 -2.24 4.88
CA CYS A 47 2.07 -1.73 5.06
C CYS A 47 2.07 -0.24 5.42
N LEU A 48 2.99 0.21 6.26
CA LEU A 48 3.15 1.63 6.60
C LEU A 48 3.50 2.45 5.36
N TYR A 49 4.43 1.97 4.54
CA TYR A 49 4.77 2.61 3.26
C TYR A 49 3.54 2.70 2.33
N ILE A 50 2.80 1.61 2.15
CA ILE A 50 1.59 1.56 1.31
C ILE A 50 0.55 2.58 1.80
N LEU A 51 0.29 2.61 3.11
CA LEU A 51 -0.66 3.54 3.72
C LEU A 51 -0.29 5.00 3.45
N GLU A 52 0.99 5.35 3.66
CA GLU A 52 1.48 6.72 3.45
C GLU A 52 1.44 7.13 1.98
N VAL A 53 1.87 6.26 1.06
CA VAL A 53 1.82 6.54 -0.38
C VAL A 53 0.40 6.77 -0.86
N ILE A 54 -0.54 5.91 -0.45
CA ILE A 54 -1.95 6.03 -0.85
C ILE A 54 -2.56 7.31 -0.27
N THR A 55 -2.32 7.58 1.01
CA THR A 55 -2.83 8.79 1.69
C THR A 55 -2.28 10.06 1.03
N TYR A 56 -0.99 10.06 0.70
CA TYR A 56 -0.36 11.15 -0.05
C TYR A 56 -1.01 11.34 -1.42
N CYS A 57 -1.18 10.27 -2.20
CA CYS A 57 -1.74 10.40 -3.55
C CYS A 57 -3.20 10.85 -3.55
N LYS A 58 -4.01 10.36 -2.61
CA LYS A 58 -5.41 10.80 -2.46
C LYS A 58 -5.57 12.23 -1.98
N SER A 59 -4.55 12.81 -1.35
CA SER A 59 -4.61 14.17 -0.80
C SER A 59 -3.90 15.23 -1.65
N LYS A 60 -2.86 14.85 -2.39
CA LYS A 60 -1.97 15.78 -3.08
C LYS A 60 -1.87 15.58 -4.59
N CYS A 61 -2.36 14.47 -5.13
CA CYS A 61 -2.27 14.21 -6.56
C CYS A 61 -3.62 14.41 -7.24
N ASP A 62 -3.58 15.02 -8.43
CA ASP A 62 -4.74 15.11 -9.31
C ASP A 62 -4.98 13.75 -9.96
N LEU A 63 -5.98 13.03 -9.45
CA LEU A 63 -6.31 11.68 -9.88
C LEU A 63 -7.45 11.73 -10.91
N VAL A 64 -7.14 11.47 -12.17
CA VAL A 64 -8.13 11.41 -13.26
C VAL A 64 -8.57 9.96 -13.47
N ARG A 65 -9.88 9.68 -13.46
CA ARG A 65 -10.39 8.35 -13.81
C ARG A 65 -10.45 8.17 -15.32
N GLY A 66 -10.32 6.93 -15.80
CA GLY A 66 -10.46 6.61 -17.22
C GLY A 66 -11.81 7.07 -17.79
N GLY A 67 -12.89 6.92 -17.02
CA GLY A 67 -14.23 7.36 -17.40
C GLY A 67 -14.41 8.87 -17.56
N ASP A 68 -13.56 9.70 -16.95
CA ASP A 68 -13.66 11.16 -17.05
C ASP A 68 -13.12 11.68 -18.40
N VAL A 69 -12.34 10.85 -19.11
CA VAL A 69 -11.67 11.24 -20.37
C VAL A 69 -12.46 10.81 -21.60
N HIS A 70 -13.14 9.67 -21.52
CA HIS A 70 -13.85 9.08 -22.66
C HIS A 70 -15.24 8.59 -22.23
N GLN A 71 -16.25 8.85 -23.06
CA GLN A 71 -17.63 8.46 -22.78
C GLN A 71 -17.89 6.96 -23.01
N TYR A 72 -17.09 6.30 -23.86
CA TYR A 72 -17.23 4.87 -24.17
C TYR A 72 -16.57 3.96 -23.12
N GLY A 73 -17.09 2.74 -22.97
CA GLY A 73 -16.60 1.76 -21.99
C GLY A 73 -15.22 1.20 -22.37
N THR A 74 -14.17 1.56 -21.62
CA THR A 74 -12.85 0.93 -21.73
C THR A 74 -12.58 0.03 -20.53
N ARG A 75 -11.73 -0.99 -20.70
CA ARG A 75 -11.32 -1.91 -19.62
C ARG A 75 -10.72 -1.19 -18.39
N GLY A 76 -10.23 0.04 -18.56
CA GLY A 76 -9.65 0.86 -17.51
C GLY A 76 -10.56 1.98 -16.99
N ARG A 77 -11.86 1.98 -17.34
CA ARG A 77 -12.80 3.07 -17.02
C ARG A 77 -12.80 3.45 -15.54
N ASP A 78 -12.88 2.45 -14.66
CA ASP A 78 -13.00 2.65 -13.21
C ASP A 78 -11.63 2.84 -12.52
N ASN A 79 -10.53 2.70 -13.26
CA ASN A 79 -9.18 2.89 -12.75
C ASN A 79 -8.68 4.33 -12.97
N PHE A 80 -7.87 4.80 -12.02
CA PHE A 80 -7.15 6.05 -12.18
C PHE A 80 -6.07 5.88 -13.24
N ARG A 81 -5.94 6.85 -14.14
CA ARG A 81 -4.96 6.79 -15.22
C ARG A 81 -3.56 6.91 -14.64
N THR A 82 -2.68 6.02 -15.06
CA THR A 82 -1.24 6.14 -14.80
C THR A 82 -0.63 6.95 -15.94
N SER A 83 0.19 7.95 -15.61
CA SER A 83 0.95 8.68 -16.63
C SER A 83 2.01 7.75 -17.24
N GLN A 84 2.27 7.87 -18.54
CA GLN A 84 3.34 7.12 -19.18
C GLN A 84 4.59 7.99 -19.21
N TYR A 85 5.61 7.60 -18.43
CA TYR A 85 6.91 8.26 -18.47
C TYR A 85 7.95 7.36 -19.13
N ARG A 86 8.79 7.98 -19.96
CA ARG A 86 9.91 7.32 -20.64
C ARG A 86 11.02 6.88 -19.68
N LEU A 87 11.24 7.65 -18.61
CA LEU A 87 12.31 7.41 -17.64
C LEU A 87 11.85 6.49 -16.52
N THR A 88 12.66 5.48 -16.20
CA THR A 88 12.44 4.57 -15.06
C THR A 88 12.38 5.32 -13.73
N LEU A 89 13.20 6.36 -13.55
CA LEU A 89 13.16 7.21 -12.35
C LEU A 89 11.75 7.81 -12.13
N SER A 90 11.13 8.29 -13.19
CA SER A 90 9.78 8.84 -13.14
C SER A 90 8.74 7.77 -12.79
N GLN A 91 9.01 6.50 -13.11
CA GLN A 91 8.14 5.38 -12.72
C GLN A 91 8.15 5.12 -11.21
N HIS A 92 9.23 5.47 -10.52
CA HIS A 92 9.35 5.31 -9.07
C HIS A 92 8.81 6.51 -8.26
N LEU A 93 8.25 7.53 -8.93
CA LEU A 93 7.65 8.67 -8.25
C LEU A 93 6.51 8.21 -7.33
N PRO A 94 6.37 8.79 -6.12
CA PRO A 94 5.29 8.45 -5.20
C PRO A 94 3.90 8.54 -5.83
N GLN A 95 3.68 9.53 -6.70
CA GLN A 95 2.44 9.67 -7.47
C GLN A 95 2.19 8.44 -8.37
N GLN A 96 3.19 7.99 -9.12
CA GLN A 96 3.08 6.84 -10.01
C GLN A 96 2.85 5.53 -9.27
N VAL A 97 3.62 5.31 -8.20
CA VAL A 97 3.47 4.13 -7.35
C VAL A 97 2.11 4.15 -6.67
N GLY A 98 1.69 5.30 -6.14
CA GLY A 98 0.43 5.41 -5.42
C GLY A 98 -0.80 5.24 -6.29
N VAL A 99 -0.81 5.74 -7.53
CA VAL A 99 -1.90 5.44 -8.48
C VAL A 99 -2.04 3.94 -8.68
N ARG A 100 -0.92 3.21 -8.85
CA ARG A 100 -0.92 1.74 -8.99
C ARG A 100 -1.44 1.05 -7.74
N LEU A 101 -1.02 1.49 -6.55
CA LEU A 101 -1.49 0.94 -5.27
C LEU A 101 -2.99 1.21 -5.07
N ILE A 102 -3.47 2.41 -5.39
CA ILE A 102 -4.89 2.78 -5.28
C ILE A 102 -5.75 1.95 -6.23
N ASN A 103 -5.31 1.76 -7.47
CA ASN A 103 -6.04 0.95 -8.44
C ASN A 103 -6.13 -0.52 -8.04
N LYS A 104 -5.20 -0.99 -7.20
CA LYS A 104 -5.27 -2.34 -6.66
C LYS A 104 -6.33 -2.47 -5.57
N LEU A 105 -6.72 -1.41 -4.86
CA LEU A 105 -7.65 -1.48 -3.72
C LEU A 105 -9.06 -1.96 -4.11
N PRO A 106 -9.80 -2.59 -3.18
CA PRO A 106 -11.22 -2.87 -3.38
C PRO A 106 -12.00 -1.56 -3.53
N GLU A 107 -13.06 -1.58 -4.33
CA GLU A 107 -13.87 -0.39 -4.62
C GLU A 107 -14.47 0.24 -3.36
N SER A 108 -14.82 -0.58 -2.37
CA SER A 108 -15.35 -0.16 -1.06
C SER A 108 -14.43 0.78 -0.28
N ILE A 109 -13.11 0.69 -0.51
CA ILE A 109 -12.10 1.58 0.09
C ILE A 109 -11.68 2.65 -0.92
N LYS A 110 -11.55 2.30 -2.20
CA LYS A 110 -11.10 3.22 -3.26
C LYS A 110 -12.05 4.40 -3.46
N ASN A 111 -13.36 4.17 -3.31
CA ASN A 111 -14.43 5.16 -3.50
C ASN A 111 -14.82 5.91 -2.21
N SER A 112 -14.12 5.70 -1.09
CA SER A 112 -14.42 6.45 0.13
C SER A 112 -14.21 7.95 -0.08
N ILE A 113 -15.24 8.75 0.21
CA ILE A 113 -15.26 10.20 0.00
C ILE A 113 -14.35 10.91 1.03
N ASN A 114 -14.38 10.44 2.28
CA ASN A 114 -13.64 11.06 3.37
C ASN A 114 -12.23 10.45 3.53
N GLN A 115 -11.20 11.30 3.53
CA GLN A 115 -9.80 10.89 3.72
C GLN A 115 -9.55 10.18 5.04
N ASN A 116 -10.21 10.60 6.13
CA ASN A 116 -10.07 9.97 7.43
C ASN A 116 -10.67 8.56 7.43
N GLN A 117 -11.84 8.39 6.80
CA GLN A 117 -12.46 7.07 6.64
C GLN A 117 -11.61 6.15 5.75
N LEU A 118 -11.04 6.69 4.66
CA LEU A 118 -10.09 5.97 3.80
C LEU A 118 -8.91 5.45 4.63
N LYS A 119 -8.26 6.35 5.36
CA LYS A 119 -7.06 6.04 6.17
C LYS A 119 -7.36 4.96 7.21
N THR A 120 -8.49 5.08 7.91
CA THR A 120 -8.91 4.10 8.92
C THR A 120 -9.21 2.74 8.31
N ARG A 121 -10.04 2.67 7.26
CA ARG A 121 -10.39 1.40 6.59
C ARG A 121 -9.16 0.73 5.98
N LEU A 122 -8.32 1.51 5.32
CA LEU A 122 -7.07 1.03 4.74
C LEU A 122 -6.11 0.51 5.81
N LYS A 123 -5.97 1.23 6.94
CA LYS A 123 -5.17 0.77 8.07
C LYS A 123 -5.69 -0.57 8.60
N CYS A 124 -6.99 -0.70 8.84
CA CYS A 124 -7.61 -1.96 9.31
C CYS A 124 -7.31 -3.11 8.35
N LEU A 125 -7.45 -2.90 7.04
CA LEU A 125 -7.14 -3.90 6.02
C LEU A 125 -5.65 -4.30 6.01
N LEU A 126 -4.76 -3.31 6.10
CA LEU A 126 -3.32 -3.55 6.04
C LEU A 126 -2.79 -4.25 7.30
N VAL A 127 -3.38 -3.95 8.46
CA VAL A 127 -3.12 -4.67 9.71
C VAL A 127 -3.62 -6.11 9.60
N SER A 128 -4.86 -6.32 9.13
CA SER A 128 -5.43 -7.67 9.07
C SER A 128 -4.68 -8.60 8.12
N LYS A 129 -4.19 -8.11 6.97
CA LYS A 129 -3.39 -8.94 6.04
C LYS A 129 -1.90 -9.03 6.44
N ALA A 130 -1.35 -7.98 7.05
CA ALA A 130 0.03 -7.88 7.55
C ALA A 130 1.11 -8.21 6.49
N PHE A 131 1.07 -7.53 5.34
CA PHE A 131 1.98 -7.77 4.21
C PHE A 131 3.46 -7.52 4.54
N TYR A 132 4.36 -8.38 4.07
CA TYR A 132 5.82 -8.29 4.29
C TYR A 132 6.57 -7.69 3.09
N SER A 133 5.89 -7.43 1.99
CA SER A 133 6.41 -6.64 0.86
C SER A 133 5.29 -5.90 0.13
N VAL A 134 5.67 -4.92 -0.70
CA VAL A 134 4.72 -4.25 -1.61
C VAL A 134 4.25 -5.21 -2.69
N ASP A 135 5.11 -6.12 -3.16
CA ASP A 135 4.76 -7.13 -4.15
C ASP A 135 3.66 -8.07 -3.63
N GLU A 136 3.74 -8.46 -2.35
CA GLU A 136 2.72 -9.30 -1.71
C GLU A 136 1.34 -8.60 -1.72
N PHE A 137 1.31 -7.29 -1.46
CA PHE A 137 0.10 -6.49 -1.59
C PHE A 137 -0.41 -6.45 -3.04
N MET A 138 0.48 -6.26 -4.03
CA MET A 138 0.09 -6.21 -5.45
C MET A 138 -0.44 -7.54 -5.97
N MET A 139 0.09 -8.67 -5.48
CA MET A 139 -0.33 -10.02 -5.83
C MET A 139 -1.59 -10.47 -5.10
N SER A 140 -1.93 -9.83 -3.96
CA SER A 140 -3.11 -10.18 -3.17
C SER A 140 -4.40 -10.10 -3.99
N ARG A 141 -5.34 -11.00 -3.73
CA ARG A 141 -6.68 -10.96 -4.32
C ARG A 141 -7.67 -10.52 -3.24
N TRP A 142 -8.63 -9.69 -3.62
CA TRP A 142 -9.76 -9.38 -2.77
C TRP A 142 -10.81 -10.45 -3.02
N GLU A 143 -11.24 -11.11 -1.95
CA GLU A 143 -12.41 -11.99 -2.02
C GLU A 143 -13.63 -11.08 -2.20
N VAL A 144 -14.45 -11.39 -3.21
CA VAL A 144 -15.69 -10.70 -3.57
C VAL A 144 -16.78 -11.14 -2.61
#